data_AF-A0A7Z9N3R1-F1
#
_entry.id   AF-A0A7Z9N3R1-F1
#
_cell.length_a   1.000
_cell.length_b   1.000
_cell.length_c   1.000
_cell.angle_alpha   90.00
_cell.angle_beta   90.00
_cell.angle_gamma   90.00
#
_symmetry.space_group_name_H-M   'P 1'
#
loop_
_entity.id
_entity.type
_entity.pdbx_description
1 polymer ?
#
loop_
_entity_poly.entity_id
_entity_poly.type
_entity_poly.pdbx_seq_one_letter_code
_entity_poly.pdbx_strand_id
1 'polypeptide(L)'
;MNESIKSPRKSDAKVVTGSKDPRTIESVHPERLKKGSIRLKFLSIFEKNACNVGESCLKANIGRTTFYNWYNQDEGFQIEIENIRESLLDYAESKLFKHIQDGNLTAVIFFLKTKGQIRGYIEKQYINTSSLTVMDEVVIE
;
A
#
# COMPACT_ATOMS: atom_id res chain seq x y z
N MET A 1 44.76 6.88 44.78
CA MET A 1 45.61 6.00 43.93
C MET A 1 44.63 5.18 43.08
N ASN A 2 44.43 5.37 41.78
CA ASN A 2 45.26 5.97 40.74
C ASN A 2 44.42 6.72 39.70
N GLU A 3 45.07 7.70 39.08
CA GLU A 3 44.59 8.53 37.97
C GLU A 3 44.63 7.81 36.60
N SER A 4 43.68 8.22 35.75
CA SER A 4 43.79 8.54 34.31
C SER A 4 44.61 7.67 33.35
N ILE A 5 43.93 7.10 32.32
CA ILE A 5 44.39 7.09 30.92
C ILE A 5 43.20 7.32 29.97
N LYS A 6 43.42 8.15 28.94
CA LYS A 6 42.47 8.82 28.03
C LYS A 6 42.16 7.98 26.76
N SER A 7 41.04 8.31 26.06
CA SER A 7 40.43 7.65 24.87
C SER A 7 41.30 7.50 23.60
N PRO A 8 40.86 6.77 22.54
CA PRO A 8 40.08 7.41 21.44
C PRO A 8 38.98 6.56 20.73
N ARG A 9 38.22 7.29 19.88
CA ARG A 9 37.02 6.96 19.06
C ARG A 9 37.19 5.88 17.96
N LYS A 10 36.07 5.20 17.61
CA LYS A 10 35.42 5.02 16.26
C LYS A 10 34.41 3.85 16.32
N SER A 11 33.12 4.09 16.09
CA SER A 11 32.35 3.99 14.82
C SER A 11 31.53 2.68 14.75
N ASP A 12 30.27 2.84 14.34
CA ASP A 12 29.38 1.83 13.75
C ASP A 12 28.76 0.75 14.64
N ALA A 13 27.57 1.06 15.20
CA ALA A 13 26.44 0.13 15.27
C ALA A 13 25.15 0.95 15.47
N LYS A 14 24.52 1.37 14.37
CA LYS A 14 23.19 2.00 14.40
C LYS A 14 22.16 0.89 14.64
N VAL A 15 21.58 0.87 15.84
CA VAL A 15 20.46 0.01 16.22
C VAL A 15 19.28 0.31 15.29
N VAL A 16 18.95 -0.64 14.42
CA VAL A 16 17.71 -0.63 13.63
C VAL A 16 16.69 -1.47 14.38
N THR A 17 15.74 -0.83 15.05
CA THR A 17 14.48 -1.47 15.47
C THR A 17 13.33 -0.47 15.37
N GLY A 18 12.91 -0.17 14.13
CA GLY A 18 11.65 0.52 13.86
C GLY A 18 10.54 -0.50 13.64
N SER A 19 9.66 -0.67 14.63
CA SER A 19 8.41 -1.43 14.50
C SER A 19 7.47 -0.72 13.52
N LYS A 20 7.01 -1.40 12.47
CA LYS A 20 6.06 -0.91 11.47
C LYS A 20 4.61 -1.22 11.87
N ASP A 21 4.16 -0.79 13.05
CA ASP A 21 2.72 -0.81 13.35
C ASP A 21 2.09 0.50 12.84
N PRO A 22 1.19 0.46 11.84
CA PRO A 22 0.55 1.64 11.27
C PRO A 22 -0.30 2.44 12.27
N ARG A 23 -0.58 1.89 13.47
CA ARG A 23 -1.50 2.48 14.45
C ARG A 23 -0.82 3.32 15.53
N THR A 24 0.50 3.51 15.49
CA THR A 24 1.26 4.26 16.51
C THR A 24 2.03 5.45 15.93
N ILE A 25 1.57 6.03 14.82
CA ILE A 25 2.13 7.30 14.34
C ILE A 25 1.42 8.42 15.10
N GLU A 26 2.08 8.93 16.15
CA GLU A 26 1.70 10.17 16.81
C GLU A 26 1.38 11.24 15.76
N SER A 27 0.26 11.92 15.97
CA SER A 27 -0.31 12.98 15.14
C SER A 27 0.76 13.91 14.55
N VAL A 28 1.11 13.70 13.29
CA VAL A 28 1.96 14.66 12.55
C VAL A 28 1.11 15.91 12.29
N HIS A 29 1.54 17.02 12.89
CA HIS A 29 0.80 18.28 12.94
C HIS A 29 0.35 18.78 11.55
N PRO A 30 -0.91 19.24 11.39
CA PRO A 30 -1.55 19.59 10.11
C PRO A 30 -1.14 20.96 9.52
N GLU A 31 0.07 21.45 9.77
CA GLU A 31 0.33 22.89 9.74
C GLU A 31 0.66 23.51 8.36
N ARG A 32 0.30 22.87 7.24
CA ARG A 32 0.50 23.46 5.89
C ARG A 32 -0.65 23.36 4.89
N LEU A 33 -1.83 22.87 5.29
CA LEU A 33 -3.00 22.95 4.41
C LEU A 33 -3.78 24.24 4.69
N LYS A 34 -3.31 25.37 4.14
CA LYS A 34 -4.09 26.62 4.17
C LYS A 34 -5.47 26.37 3.54
N LYS A 35 -6.52 26.65 4.31
CA LYS A 35 -7.94 26.61 3.89
C LYS A 35 -8.11 27.48 2.63
N GLY A 36 -8.27 26.84 1.46
CA GLY A 36 -8.23 27.48 0.13
C GLY A 36 -7.14 26.96 -0.83
N SER A 37 -6.26 26.06 -0.39
CA SER A 37 -5.21 25.47 -1.22
C SER A 37 -5.77 24.49 -2.27
N ILE A 38 -5.22 24.55 -3.48
CA ILE A 38 -5.44 23.59 -4.57
C ILE A 38 -5.28 22.14 -4.12
N ARG A 39 -4.44 21.89 -3.12
CA ARG A 39 -4.21 20.57 -2.51
C ARG A 39 -5.44 20.05 -1.77
N LEU A 40 -6.12 20.88 -0.98
CA LEU A 40 -7.35 20.50 -0.29
C LEU A 40 -8.47 20.19 -1.29
N LYS A 41 -8.56 21.00 -2.35
CA LYS A 41 -9.49 20.74 -3.46
C LYS A 41 -9.19 19.40 -4.12
N PHE A 42 -7.91 19.10 -4.36
CA PHE A 42 -7.49 17.81 -4.91
C PHE A 42 -7.91 16.64 -4.00
N LEU A 43 -7.64 16.70 -2.69
CA LEU A 43 -7.99 15.62 -1.76
C LEU A 43 -9.50 15.30 -1.79
N SER A 44 -10.36 16.33 -1.75
CA SER A 44 -11.82 16.12 -1.85
C SER A 44 -12.26 15.52 -3.19
N ILE A 45 -11.62 15.90 -4.29
CA ILE A 45 -11.89 15.32 -5.61
C ILE A 45 -11.40 13.87 -5.67
N PHE A 46 -10.23 13.60 -5.09
CA PHE A 46 -9.58 12.31 -5.08
C PHE A 46 -10.42 11.26 -4.36
N GLU A 47 -10.94 11.60 -3.18
CA GLU A 47 -11.89 10.77 -2.42
C GLU A 47 -13.16 10.47 -3.23
N LYS A 48 -13.78 11.50 -3.82
CA LYS A 48 -15.00 11.35 -4.64
C LYS A 48 -14.80 10.52 -5.90
N ASN A 49 -13.58 10.45 -6.41
CA ASN A 49 -13.22 9.70 -7.61
C ASN A 49 -12.63 8.32 -7.29
N ALA A 50 -12.87 7.77 -6.09
CA ALA A 50 -12.37 6.45 -5.69
C ALA A 50 -10.85 6.30 -5.92
N CYS A 51 -10.09 7.32 -5.50
CA CYS A 51 -8.63 7.34 -5.56
C CYS A 51 -8.03 7.27 -6.98
N ASN A 52 -8.79 7.60 -8.02
CA ASN A 52 -8.25 7.69 -9.38
C ASN A 52 -7.40 8.95 -9.55
N VAL A 53 -6.08 8.79 -9.59
CA VAL A 53 -5.13 9.90 -9.71
C VAL A 53 -5.35 10.70 -11.00
N GLY A 54 -5.54 10.03 -12.13
CA GLY A 54 -5.64 10.68 -13.44
C GLY A 54 -6.88 11.57 -13.56
N GLU A 55 -8.04 11.01 -13.20
CA GLU A 55 -9.32 11.73 -13.23
C GLU A 55 -9.34 12.87 -12.22
N SER A 56 -8.72 12.66 -11.05
CA SER A 56 -8.67 13.68 -10.00
C SER A 56 -7.74 14.83 -10.35
N CYS A 57 -6.60 14.55 -11.00
CA CYS A 57 -5.71 15.58 -11.53
C CYS A 57 -6.44 16.45 -12.57
N LEU A 58 -7.17 15.81 -13.49
CA LEU A 58 -7.95 16.50 -14.51
C LEU A 58 -9.01 17.43 -13.89
N LYS A 59 -9.83 16.92 -12.97
CA LYS A 59 -10.88 17.71 -12.28
C LYS A 59 -10.33 18.79 -11.35
N ALA A 60 -9.15 18.58 -10.77
CA ALA A 60 -8.46 19.57 -9.96
C ALA A 60 -7.70 20.61 -10.79
N ASN A 61 -7.60 20.44 -12.11
CA ASN A 61 -6.79 21.27 -13.01
C ASN A 61 -5.30 21.30 -12.62
N ILE A 62 -4.72 20.13 -12.35
CA ILE A 62 -3.29 19.95 -12.09
C ILE A 62 -2.71 18.84 -12.97
N GLY A 63 -1.39 18.86 -13.20
CA GLY A 63 -0.69 17.76 -13.86
C GLY A 63 -0.40 16.59 -12.91
N ARG A 64 -0.30 15.36 -13.43
CA ARG A 64 0.10 14.18 -12.64
C ARG A 64 1.47 14.35 -11.98
N THR A 65 2.40 15.03 -12.66
CA THR A 65 3.72 15.37 -12.09
C THR A 65 3.58 16.19 -10.81
N THR A 66 2.64 17.13 -10.77
CA THR A 66 2.36 17.94 -9.58
C THR A 66 1.89 17.07 -8.42
N PHE A 67 0.99 16.11 -8.68
CA PHE A 67 0.54 15.14 -7.69
C PHE A 67 1.72 14.32 -7.14
N TYR A 68 2.53 13.70 -8.01
CA TYR A 68 3.65 12.88 -7.56
C TYR A 68 4.73 13.68 -6.82
N ASN A 69 4.96 14.93 -7.23
CA ASN A 69 5.84 15.84 -6.50
C ASN A 69 5.33 16.08 -5.08
N TRP A 70 4.02 16.36 -4.91
CA TRP A 70 3.45 16.51 -3.58
C TRP A 70 3.52 15.21 -2.78
N TYR A 71 3.17 14.08 -3.39
CA TYR A 71 3.21 12.78 -2.74
C TYR A 71 4.62 12.38 -2.25
N ASN A 72 5.66 12.72 -3.00
CA ASN A 72 7.04 12.34 -2.65
C ASN A 72 7.76 13.34 -1.73
N GLN A 73 7.32 14.60 -1.71
CA GLN A 73 8.03 15.68 -1.01
C GLN A 73 7.28 16.17 0.25
N ASP A 74 6.00 15.87 0.37
CA ASP A 74 5.14 16.32 1.46
C ASP A 74 4.52 15.11 2.17
N GLU A 75 5.15 14.72 3.28
CA GLU A 75 4.73 13.58 4.09
C GLU A 75 3.27 13.72 4.59
N GLY A 76 2.84 14.93 4.94
CA GLY A 76 1.46 15.19 5.35
C GLY A 76 0.48 14.92 4.21
N PHE A 77 0.79 15.37 2.99
CA PHE A 77 -0.03 15.05 1.82
C PHE A 77 -0.03 13.54 1.51
N GLN A 78 1.11 12.88 1.66
CA GLN A 78 1.20 11.43 1.47
C GLN A 78 0.29 10.67 2.44
N ILE A 79 0.33 11.03 3.72
CA ILE A 79 -0.51 10.41 4.78
C ILE A 79 -1.99 10.60 4.45
N GLU A 80 -2.43 11.80 4.07
CA GLU A 80 -3.83 12.06 3.71
C GLU A 80 -4.27 11.22 2.51
N ILE A 81 -3.42 11.08 1.49
CA ILE A 81 -3.72 10.23 0.33
C ILE A 81 -3.87 8.77 0.74
N GLU A 82 -3.02 8.27 1.63
CA GLU A 82 -3.09 6.89 2.10
C GLU A 82 -4.31 6.65 2.98
N ASN A 83 -4.65 7.57 3.88
CA ASN A 83 -5.87 7.52 4.67
C ASN A 83 -7.13 7.44 3.79
N ILE A 84 -7.18 8.20 2.70
CA ILE A 84 -8.32 8.14 1.75
C ILE A 84 -8.36 6.76 1.04
N ARG A 85 -7.21 6.16 0.72
CA ARG A 85 -7.16 4.82 0.11
C ARG A 85 -7.61 3.72 1.06
N GLU A 86 -7.14 3.76 2.30
CA GLU A 86 -7.58 2.80 3.34
C GLU A 86 -9.08 2.94 3.58
N SER A 87 -9.61 4.16 3.67
CA SER A 87 -11.06 4.39 3.81
C SER A 87 -11.87 3.84 2.62
N LEU A 88 -11.35 3.94 1.38
CA LEU A 88 -11.98 3.34 0.21
C LEU A 88 -11.98 1.81 0.29
N LEU A 89 -10.90 1.21 0.81
CA LEU A 89 -10.81 -0.22 1.04
C LEU A 89 -11.82 -0.68 2.10
N ASP A 90 -11.89 0.00 3.25
CA ASP A 90 -12.88 -0.24 4.30
C ASP A 90 -14.32 -0.18 3.77
N TYR A 91 -14.59 0.78 2.88
CA TYR A 91 -15.88 0.90 2.20
C TYR A 91 -16.16 -0.32 1.31
N ALA A 92 -15.17 -0.78 0.54
CA ALA A 92 -15.31 -1.98 -0.28
C ALA A 92 -15.54 -3.23 0.59
N GLU A 93 -14.83 -3.38 1.70
CA GLU A 93 -15.04 -4.46 2.68
C GLU A 93 -16.46 -4.41 3.26
N SER A 94 -16.95 -3.23 3.62
CA SER A 94 -18.33 -3.04 4.10
C SER A 94 -19.37 -3.49 3.06
N LYS A 95 -19.12 -3.23 1.77
CA LYS A 95 -19.99 -3.74 0.68
C LYS A 95 -19.90 -5.24 0.53
N LEU A 96 -18.70 -5.81 0.63
CA LEU A 96 -18.51 -7.26 0.59
C LEU A 96 -19.30 -7.94 1.71
N PHE A 97 -19.18 -7.44 2.95
CA PHE A 97 -19.92 -7.98 4.09
C PHE A 97 -21.44 -7.85 3.95
N LYS A 98 -21.92 -6.71 3.44
CA LYS A 98 -23.35 -6.57 3.12
C LYS A 98 -23.82 -7.64 2.13
N HIS A 99 -23.08 -7.86 1.04
CA HIS A 99 -23.43 -8.90 0.07
C HIS A 99 -23.40 -10.32 0.65
N ILE A 100 -22.50 -10.59 1.60
CA ILE A 100 -22.48 -11.85 2.34
C ILE A 100 -23.77 -12.01 3.18
N GLN A 101 -24.18 -10.95 3.89
CA GLN A 101 -25.43 -10.95 4.68
C GLN A 101 -26.66 -11.17 3.80
N ASP A 102 -26.67 -10.57 2.60
CA ASP A 102 -27.73 -10.72 1.61
C ASP A 102 -27.73 -12.11 0.92
N GLY A 103 -26.81 -13.01 1.28
CA GLY A 103 -26.74 -14.38 0.76
C GLY A 103 -26.06 -14.53 -0.60
N ASN A 104 -25.28 -13.53 -1.05
CA ASN A 104 -24.52 -13.64 -2.29
C ASN A 104 -23.40 -14.70 -2.15
N LEU A 105 -23.60 -15.87 -2.76
CA LEU A 105 -22.67 -16.99 -2.67
C LEU A 105 -21.28 -16.66 -3.24
N THR A 106 -21.18 -15.85 -4.29
CA THR A 106 -19.89 -15.43 -4.84
C THR A 106 -19.09 -14.61 -3.84
N ALA A 107 -19.74 -13.68 -3.12
CA ALA A 107 -19.11 -12.90 -2.05
C ALA A 107 -18.66 -13.79 -0.88
N VAL A 108 -19.49 -14.77 -0.49
CA VAL A 108 -19.15 -15.75 0.56
C VAL A 108 -17.93 -16.58 0.15
N ILE A 109 -17.92 -17.13 -1.06
CA ILE A 109 -16.81 -17.92 -1.61
C ILE A 109 -15.54 -17.07 -1.65
N PHE A 110 -15.62 -15.85 -2.17
CA PHE A 110 -14.48 -14.94 -2.23
C PHE A 110 -13.89 -14.66 -0.85
N PHE A 111 -14.74 -14.34 0.14
CA PHE A 111 -14.32 -14.10 1.51
C PHE A 111 -13.66 -15.33 2.15
N LEU A 112 -14.22 -16.52 1.98
CA LEU A 112 -13.65 -17.76 2.51
C LEU A 112 -12.32 -18.11 1.85
N LYS A 113 -12.19 -17.94 0.52
CA LYS A 113 -10.93 -18.17 -0.20
C LYS A 113 -9.81 -17.20 0.21
N THR A 114 -10.15 -16.03 0.75
CA THR A 114 -9.17 -15.01 1.15
C THR A 114 -8.88 -15.03 2.66
N LYS A 115 -9.90 -14.92 3.52
CA LYS A 115 -9.75 -14.90 4.98
C LYS A 115 -9.89 -16.28 5.64
N GLY A 116 -10.54 -17.22 4.98
CA GLY A 116 -10.77 -18.58 5.49
C GLY A 116 -9.65 -19.58 5.19
N GLN A 117 -8.53 -19.17 4.56
CA GLN A 117 -7.46 -20.09 4.14
C GLN A 117 -6.92 -20.95 5.28
N ILE A 118 -6.76 -20.38 6.49
CA ILE A 118 -6.33 -21.11 7.70
C ILE A 118 -7.28 -22.24 8.10
N ARG A 119 -8.53 -22.21 7.63
CA ARG A 119 -9.57 -23.23 7.85
C ARG A 119 -9.69 -24.23 6.69
N GLY A 120 -8.78 -24.18 5.72
CA GLY A 120 -8.73 -25.11 4.59
C GLY A 120 -9.49 -24.65 3.33
N TYR A 121 -9.99 -23.42 3.27
CA TYR A 121 -10.62 -22.85 2.06
C TYR A 121 -9.56 -22.40 1.05
N ILE A 122 -8.73 -23.34 0.60
CA ILE A 122 -7.64 -23.11 -0.35
C ILE A 122 -8.02 -23.75 -1.69
N GLU A 123 -7.99 -22.95 -2.75
CA GLU A 123 -8.13 -23.47 -4.11
C GLU A 123 -6.80 -24.03 -4.58
N LYS A 124 -6.74 -25.36 -4.75
CA LYS A 124 -5.54 -26.05 -5.25
C LYS A 124 -5.49 -25.94 -6.77
N GLN A 125 -4.37 -25.47 -7.30
CA GLN A 125 -4.06 -25.51 -8.73
C GLN A 125 -3.23 -26.76 -9.02
N TYR A 126 -3.66 -27.56 -9.99
CA TYR A 126 -2.88 -28.69 -10.50
C TYR A 126 -2.15 -28.24 -11.77
N ILE A 127 -0.84 -28.02 -11.67
CA ILE A 127 -0.01 -27.63 -12.82
C ILE A 127 0.55 -28.91 -13.44
N ASN A 128 0.15 -29.22 -14.67
CA ASN A 128 0.76 -30.28 -15.46
C ASN A 128 1.92 -29.70 -16.27
N THR A 129 3.14 -29.87 -15.79
CA THR A 129 4.35 -29.48 -16.52
C THR A 129 4.75 -30.60 -17.48
N SER A 130 4.35 -30.49 -18.75
CA SER A 130 4.87 -31.35 -19.82
C SER A 130 6.10 -30.70 -20.45
N SER A 131 7.30 -31.19 -20.12
CA SER A 131 8.54 -30.77 -20.76
C SER A 131 8.61 -31.38 -22.16
N LEU A 132 8.64 -30.55 -23.20
CA LEU A 132 8.99 -30.98 -24.55
C LEU A 132 10.52 -31.09 -24.63
N THR A 133 11.05 -32.32 -24.62
CA THR A 133 12.45 -32.55 -24.93
C THR A 133 12.61 -32.39 -26.44
N VAL A 134 13.17 -31.25 -26.88
CA VAL A 134 13.67 -31.13 -28.25
C VAL A 134 14.87 -32.08 -28.33
N MET A 135 14.75 -33.15 -29.11
CA MET A 135 15.90 -33.99 -29.42
C MET A 135 16.73 -33.24 -30.47
N ASP A 136 17.93 -32.79 -30.09
CA ASP A 136 18.88 -32.22 -31.03
C ASP A 136 19.30 -33.33 -32.02
N GLU A 137 19.04 -33.12 -33.31
CA GLU A 137 19.54 -33.98 -34.38
C GLU A 137 21.07 -33.91 -34.39
N VAL A 138 21.72 -35.02 -34.04
CA VAL A 138 23.17 -35.17 -34.24
C VAL A 138 23.41 -35.36 -35.73
N VAL A 139 23.83 -34.28 -36.41
CA VAL A 139 24.39 -34.37 -37.76
C VAL A 139 25.79 -35.00 -37.63
N ILE A 140 25.95 -36.21 -38.17
CA ILE A 140 27.23 -36.89 -38.27
C ILE A 140 27.82 -36.53 -39.64
N GLU A 141 28.90 -35.76 -39.69
CA GLU A 141 29.76 -35.57 -40.88
C GLU A 141 30.83 -36.67 -40.96
#